data_AF-A0A812L9X3-F1
#
_entry.id   AF-A0A812L9X3-F1
#
_cell.length_a   1.000
_cell.length_b   1.000
_cell.length_c   1.000
_cell.angle_alpha   90.00
_cell.angle_beta   90.00
_cell.angle_gamma   90.00
#
_symmetry.space_group_name_H-M   'P 1'
#
loop_
_entity.id
_entity.type
_entity.pdbx_description
1 polymer ?
#
loop_
_entity_poly.entity_id
_entity_poly.type
_entity_poly.pdbx_seq_one_letter_code
_entity_poly.pdbx_strand_id
1 'polypeptide(L)'
;MATEKEAAALAKTMGTAGTFFKGLQGNTSHRGSVQATMPMQLEAVLAKREKAKEEHKPARPPNVLVDGVYVRGSADPKQKPVLRHVIVKDLNKVATQLKYEVPTTGLFERKPPMGLYCVFDGLSRAGVGVAGPASAEFCALNFHIALLNSLSELRTGTPTASSVESAVAKSLETLDQELLIRNPEIADGCGAAVALLVRDHLFLAFMGRCTAVLCEVGT
;
A
#
# COMPACT_ATOMS: atom_id res chain seq x y z
N MET A 1 26.36 -6.22 37.96
CA MET A 1 26.61 -4.77 37.91
C MET A 1 27.60 -4.50 36.81
N ALA A 2 27.12 -4.13 35.63
CA ALA A 2 27.89 -3.65 34.49
C ALA A 2 27.05 -2.52 33.87
N THR A 3 27.74 -1.44 33.51
CA THR A 3 27.29 -0.06 33.52
C THR A 3 26.45 0.35 32.30
N GLU A 4 25.37 1.07 32.59
CA GLU A 4 24.68 2.00 31.70
C GLU A 4 25.67 3.07 31.20
N LYS A 5 25.90 3.15 29.89
CA LYS A 5 26.24 4.35 29.10
C LYS A 5 26.76 3.91 27.72
N GLU A 6 25.96 4.14 26.69
CA GLU A 6 26.34 4.39 25.27
C GLU A 6 25.35 3.73 24.30
N ALA A 7 24.27 4.45 23.96
CA ALA A 7 23.59 4.31 22.66
C ALA A 7 22.61 5.48 22.46
N ALA A 8 23.13 6.71 22.56
CA ALA A 8 22.39 7.93 22.23
C ALA A 8 23.30 8.84 21.40
N ALA A 9 23.56 8.48 20.14
CA ALA A 9 24.16 9.38 19.15
C ALA A 9 24.16 8.78 17.73
N LEU A 10 23.01 8.75 17.05
CA LEU A 10 23.01 8.60 15.59
C LEU A 10 21.81 9.28 14.93
N ALA A 11 21.66 10.58 15.23
CA ALA A 11 20.78 11.48 14.50
C ALA A 11 21.54 12.80 14.28
N LYS A 12 22.39 12.85 13.24
CA LYS A 12 22.85 14.10 12.60
C LYS A 12 23.76 13.79 11.41
N THR A 13 23.18 13.72 10.22
CA THR A 13 23.90 14.05 8.98
C THR A 13 22.90 14.52 7.93
N MET A 14 22.21 15.62 8.22
CA MET A 14 21.68 16.48 7.15
C MET A 14 22.86 17.20 6.52
N GLY A 15 23.41 16.56 5.47
CA GLY A 15 24.40 17.17 4.59
C GLY A 15 23.72 18.16 3.66
N THR A 16 24.01 19.43 3.87
CA THR A 16 23.63 20.59 3.06
C THR A 16 24.25 20.48 1.67
N ALA A 17 23.47 20.08 0.67
CA ALA A 17 23.87 20.20 -0.72
C ALA A 17 23.70 21.66 -1.18
N GLY A 18 24.79 22.41 -1.12
CA GLY A 18 24.91 23.72 -1.77
C GLY A 18 25.00 23.54 -3.28
N THR A 19 23.98 23.98 -4.01
CA THR A 19 24.07 24.17 -5.46
C THR A 19 24.41 25.61 -5.80
N PHE A 20 25.63 25.72 -6.29
CA PHE A 20 26.33 26.83 -6.92
C PHE A 20 25.49 27.47 -8.04
N PHE A 21 24.96 28.68 -7.83
CA PHE A 21 24.29 29.48 -8.86
C PHE A 21 25.33 30.34 -9.58
N LYS A 22 25.80 29.88 -10.74
CA LYS A 22 26.81 30.57 -11.56
C LYS A 22 26.12 31.25 -12.74
N GLY A 23 26.14 32.58 -12.73
CA GLY A 23 26.29 33.47 -13.89
C GLY A 23 25.28 33.38 -15.03
N LEU A 24 24.30 34.29 -15.03
CA LEU A 24 23.64 34.77 -16.25
C LEU A 24 24.24 36.13 -16.62
N GLN A 25 25.18 36.13 -17.56
CA GLN A 25 25.59 37.30 -18.32
C GLN A 25 25.66 36.89 -19.79
N GLY A 26 25.09 37.71 -20.68
CA GLY A 26 25.49 37.77 -22.08
C GLY A 26 24.39 37.51 -23.11
N ASN A 27 23.79 38.61 -23.58
CA ASN A 27 23.48 38.95 -24.97
C ASN A 27 23.12 37.84 -25.97
N THR A 28 21.99 38.02 -26.67
CA THR A 28 21.98 38.68 -28.00
C THR A 28 20.54 38.78 -28.51
N SER A 29 20.20 39.99 -28.95
CA SER A 29 18.94 40.31 -29.61
C SER A 29 18.97 39.73 -31.03
N HIS A 30 18.28 38.62 -31.24
CA HIS A 30 17.94 38.13 -32.57
C HIS A 30 16.48 38.43 -32.87
N ARG A 31 16.27 39.48 -33.68
CA ARG A 31 15.01 39.87 -34.30
C ARG A 31 14.71 38.86 -35.42
N GLY A 32 14.28 37.66 -35.02
CA GLY A 32 13.87 36.58 -35.91
C GLY A 32 12.44 36.79 -36.39
N SER A 33 12.24 36.68 -37.70
CA SER A 33 10.96 36.73 -38.38
C SER A 33 9.94 35.74 -37.76
N VAL A 34 8.76 36.26 -37.44
CA VAL A 34 7.59 35.45 -37.04
C VAL A 34 7.09 34.72 -38.30
N GLN A 35 7.72 33.59 -38.63
CA GLN A 35 7.16 32.65 -39.59
C GLN A 35 5.92 32.03 -38.95
N ALA A 36 4.76 32.32 -39.54
CA ALA A 36 3.46 31.75 -39.19
C ALA A 36 3.56 30.21 -39.18
N THR A 37 3.80 29.65 -37.99
CA THR A 37 4.03 28.24 -37.79
C THR A 37 2.68 27.56 -37.54
N MET A 38 2.20 26.97 -38.63
CA MET A 38 1.24 25.89 -38.84
C MET A 38 0.19 25.53 -37.75
N PRO A 39 -1.10 25.46 -38.12
CA PRO A 39 -2.19 24.99 -37.24
C PRO A 39 -2.05 23.54 -36.74
N MET A 40 -1.20 22.74 -37.39
CA MET A 40 -1.04 21.30 -37.11
C MET A 40 -0.40 20.99 -35.73
N GLN A 41 0.33 21.93 -35.14
CA GLN A 41 0.93 21.73 -33.80
C GLN A 41 -0.09 21.88 -32.66
N LEU A 42 -1.14 22.68 -32.85
CA LEU A 42 -2.15 22.93 -31.82
C LEU A 42 -3.05 21.70 -31.62
N GLU A 43 -3.46 21.04 -32.70
CA GLU A 43 -4.29 19.83 -32.64
C GLU A 43 -3.57 18.69 -31.93
N ALA A 44 -2.28 18.46 -32.20
CA ALA A 44 -1.49 17.44 -31.52
C ALA A 44 -1.36 17.71 -30.01
N VAL A 45 -1.24 18.98 -29.61
CA VAL A 45 -1.19 19.37 -28.19
C VAL A 45 -2.55 19.16 -27.51
N LEU A 46 -3.65 19.51 -28.18
CA LEU A 46 -5.00 19.30 -27.66
C LEU A 46 -5.32 17.81 -27.52
N ALA A 47 -5.02 16.99 -28.53
CA ALA A 47 -5.22 15.54 -28.49
C ALA A 47 -4.39 14.87 -27.37
N LYS A 48 -3.13 15.28 -27.17
CA LYS A 48 -2.32 14.82 -26.03
C LYS A 48 -2.94 15.23 -24.69
N ARG A 49 -3.48 16.44 -24.60
CA ARG A 49 -4.12 16.95 -23.38
C ARG A 49 -5.44 16.24 -23.07
N GLU A 50 -6.22 15.90 -24.08
CA GLU A 50 -7.45 15.10 -23.93
C GLU A 50 -7.14 13.66 -23.53
N LYS A 51 -6.16 13.02 -24.16
CA LYS A 51 -5.72 11.68 -23.78
C LYS A 51 -5.19 11.63 -22.35
N ALA A 52 -4.42 12.65 -21.94
CA ALA A 52 -3.97 12.80 -20.55
C ALA A 52 -5.14 13.01 -19.57
N LYS A 53 -6.19 13.75 -19.97
CA LYS A 53 -7.40 13.92 -19.13
C LYS A 53 -8.19 12.63 -18.97
N GLU A 54 -8.32 11.83 -20.03
CA GLU A 54 -8.99 10.53 -19.97
C GLU A 54 -8.23 9.53 -19.10
N GLU A 55 -6.90 9.48 -19.26
CA GLU A 55 -6.02 8.61 -18.50
C GLU A 55 -5.99 8.96 -17.00
N HIS A 56 -6.28 10.22 -16.66
CA HIS A 56 -6.28 10.70 -15.28
C HIS A 56 -7.66 10.70 -14.60
N LYS A 57 -8.70 10.14 -15.21
CA LYS A 57 -9.98 9.92 -14.50
C LYS A 57 -9.71 8.96 -13.34
N PRO A 58 -9.95 9.37 -12.07
CA PRO A 58 -9.74 8.48 -10.93
C PRO A 58 -10.67 7.28 -11.06
N ALA A 59 -10.17 6.09 -10.72
CA ALA A 59 -10.99 4.90 -10.62
C ALA A 59 -12.18 5.17 -9.71
N ARG A 60 -13.36 4.67 -10.09
CA ARG A 60 -14.51 4.71 -9.16
C ARG A 60 -14.19 3.76 -8.01
N PRO A 61 -14.37 4.19 -6.75
CA PRO A 61 -14.18 3.29 -5.62
C PRO A 61 -15.23 2.18 -5.65
N PRO A 62 -14.95 1.00 -5.06
CA PRO A 62 -15.95 -0.04 -4.86
C PRO A 62 -17.13 0.50 -4.05
N ASN A 63 -18.35 0.14 -4.46
CA ASN A 63 -19.58 0.48 -3.74
C ASN A 63 -19.78 -0.48 -2.56
N VAL A 64 -18.87 -0.45 -1.59
CA VAL A 64 -18.88 -1.34 -0.43
C VAL A 64 -18.97 -0.51 0.85
N LEU A 65 -19.92 -0.88 1.71
CA LEU A 65 -20.00 -0.37 3.09
C LEU A 65 -19.18 -1.29 3.99
N VAL A 66 -18.26 -0.69 4.73
CA VAL A 66 -17.30 -1.43 5.55
C VAL A 66 -17.23 -0.76 6.90
N ASP A 67 -17.34 -1.59 7.94
CA ASP A 67 -17.19 -1.19 9.33
C ASP A 67 -16.29 -2.19 10.06
N GLY A 68 -15.56 -1.69 11.06
CA GLY A 68 -14.61 -2.45 11.85
C GLY A 68 -15.04 -2.49 13.31
N VAL A 69 -15.67 -3.58 13.73
CA VAL A 69 -16.12 -3.77 15.12
C VAL A 69 -15.23 -4.80 15.80
N TYR A 70 -14.84 -4.51 17.03
CA TYR A 70 -14.20 -5.48 17.91
C TYR A 70 -15.01 -5.64 19.19
N VAL A 71 -15.23 -6.87 19.62
CA VAL A 71 -15.89 -7.19 20.88
C VAL A 71 -14.80 -7.54 21.90
N ARG A 72 -14.74 -6.83 23.02
CA ARG A 72 -13.79 -7.16 24.09
C ARG A 72 -14.30 -8.37 24.86
N GLY A 73 -13.50 -9.44 24.90
CA GLY A 73 -13.82 -10.68 25.63
C GLY A 73 -13.34 -10.73 27.09
N SER A 74 -12.55 -9.75 27.54
CA SER A 74 -11.94 -9.74 28.89
C SER A 74 -12.64 -8.75 29.83
N ALA A 75 -12.73 -9.12 31.11
CA ALA A 75 -13.32 -8.33 32.18
C ALA A 75 -12.59 -7.01 32.49
N ASP A 76 -11.36 -6.84 31.98
CA ASP A 76 -10.53 -5.69 32.32
C ASP A 76 -10.68 -4.54 31.29
N PRO A 77 -11.39 -3.44 31.62
CA PRO A 77 -11.65 -2.36 30.68
C PRO A 77 -10.39 -1.59 30.25
N LYS A 78 -9.26 -1.82 30.92
CA LYS A 78 -7.98 -1.16 30.64
C LYS A 78 -7.14 -1.88 29.59
N GLN A 79 -7.45 -3.13 29.25
CA GLN A 79 -6.69 -3.89 28.27
C GLN A 79 -6.98 -3.38 26.85
N LYS A 80 -5.95 -2.93 26.15
CA LYS A 80 -6.07 -2.53 24.73
C LYS A 80 -6.37 -3.77 23.87
N PRO A 81 -7.28 -3.68 22.88
CA PRO A 81 -7.48 -4.76 21.93
C PRO A 81 -6.17 -5.11 21.22
N VAL A 82 -5.91 -6.41 21.08
CA VAL A 82 -4.77 -6.94 20.30
C VAL A 82 -5.06 -7.03 18.81
N LEU A 83 -6.33 -6.79 18.44
CA LEU A 83 -6.80 -6.73 17.07
C LEU A 83 -6.39 -5.41 16.40
N ARG A 84 -5.98 -5.48 15.13
CA ARG A 84 -5.80 -4.34 14.24
C ARG A 84 -6.55 -4.62 12.94
N HIS A 85 -7.23 -3.62 12.40
CA HIS A 85 -7.87 -3.74 11.09
C HIS A 85 -7.33 -2.70 10.12
N VAL A 86 -7.31 -3.04 8.85
CA VAL A 86 -6.95 -2.17 7.73
C VAL A 86 -8.15 -2.08 6.82
N ILE A 87 -8.65 -0.86 6.60
CA ILE A 87 -9.79 -0.62 5.71
C ILE A 87 -9.35 0.42 4.68
N VAL A 88 -8.95 -0.05 3.51
CA VAL A 88 -8.60 0.78 2.36
C VAL A 88 -9.72 0.63 1.32
N LYS A 89 -10.62 1.62 1.28
CA LYS A 89 -11.73 1.62 0.33
C LYS A 89 -11.29 1.81 -1.12
N ASP A 90 -10.15 2.47 -1.35
CA ASP A 90 -9.66 2.76 -2.70
C ASP A 90 -8.14 2.57 -2.75
N LEU A 91 -7.73 1.35 -3.09
CA LEU A 91 -6.33 0.97 -3.14
C LEU A 91 -5.59 1.66 -4.31
N ASN A 92 -6.29 2.08 -5.37
CA ASN A 92 -5.69 2.84 -6.48
C ASN A 92 -5.16 4.19 -6.02
N LYS A 93 -5.89 4.88 -5.13
CA LYS A 93 -5.45 6.15 -4.54
C LYS A 93 -4.18 5.97 -3.72
N VAL A 94 -4.14 4.92 -2.91
CA VAL A 94 -2.95 4.59 -2.10
C VAL A 94 -1.76 4.26 -3.01
N ALA A 95 -1.96 3.45 -4.05
CA ALA A 95 -0.93 3.15 -5.05
C ALA A 95 -0.38 4.42 -5.70
N THR A 96 -1.26 5.33 -6.12
CA THR A 96 -0.88 6.61 -6.72
C THR A 96 -0.07 7.48 -5.75
N GLN A 97 -0.51 7.57 -4.49
CA GLN A 97 0.17 8.35 -3.45
C GLN A 97 1.56 7.80 -3.12
N LEU A 98 1.70 6.48 -3.09
CA LEU A 98 2.95 5.78 -2.83
C LEU A 98 3.80 5.55 -4.10
N LYS A 99 3.33 6.01 -5.27
CA LYS A 99 3.99 5.88 -6.58
C LYS A 99 4.23 4.42 -7.01
N TYR A 100 3.35 3.50 -6.60
CA TYR A 100 3.30 2.16 -7.17
C TYR A 100 2.47 2.16 -8.44
N GLU A 101 3.03 1.67 -9.54
CA GLU A 101 2.23 1.38 -10.74
C GLU A 101 1.69 -0.05 -10.64
N VAL A 102 0.37 -0.14 -10.59
CA VAL A 102 -0.37 -1.41 -10.66
C VAL A 102 -0.52 -1.87 -12.12
N PRO A 103 -0.70 -3.19 -12.37
CA PRO A 103 -0.95 -3.69 -13.71
C PRO A 103 -2.17 -3.01 -14.34
N THR A 104 -2.20 -2.93 -15.66
CA THR A 104 -3.30 -2.29 -16.43
C THR A 104 -3.98 -3.24 -17.40
N THR A 105 -3.63 -4.52 -17.34
CA THR A 105 -4.09 -5.59 -18.22
C THR A 105 -4.88 -6.65 -17.42
N GLY A 106 -5.62 -7.51 -18.12
CA GLY A 106 -6.33 -8.63 -17.51
C GLY A 106 -7.34 -8.17 -16.45
N LEU A 107 -7.22 -8.68 -15.23
CA LEU A 107 -8.07 -8.31 -14.09
C LEU A 107 -7.99 -6.82 -13.71
N PHE A 108 -6.91 -6.13 -14.11
CA PHE A 108 -6.67 -4.73 -13.81
C PHE A 108 -6.96 -3.78 -14.99
N GLU A 109 -7.65 -4.27 -16.02
CA GLU A 109 -8.03 -3.43 -17.16
C GLU A 109 -8.90 -2.24 -16.72
N ARG A 110 -8.66 -1.07 -17.31
CA ARG A 110 -9.43 0.16 -17.08
C ARG A 110 -9.41 0.68 -15.64
N LYS A 111 -8.36 0.37 -14.87
CA LYS A 111 -8.20 0.80 -13.47
C LYS A 111 -9.43 0.42 -12.63
N PRO A 112 -9.64 -0.89 -12.37
CA PRO A 112 -10.84 -1.35 -11.70
C PRO A 112 -10.94 -0.77 -10.28
N PRO A 113 -12.14 -0.75 -9.70
CA PRO A 113 -12.31 -0.51 -8.28
C PRO A 113 -11.49 -1.55 -7.49
N MET A 114 -10.63 -1.09 -6.59
CA MET A 114 -9.84 -1.96 -5.72
C MET A 114 -10.03 -1.58 -4.26
N GLY A 115 -10.36 -2.55 -3.43
CA GLY A 115 -10.52 -2.40 -1.98
C GLY A 115 -9.67 -3.42 -1.25
N LEU A 116 -9.07 -3.02 -0.12
CA LEU A 116 -8.31 -3.91 0.74
C LEU A 116 -8.84 -3.85 2.16
N TYR A 117 -9.17 -5.01 2.70
CA TYR A 117 -9.74 -5.16 4.03
C TYR A 117 -8.98 -6.26 4.76
N CYS A 118 -8.33 -5.91 5.86
CA CYS A 118 -7.55 -6.87 6.63
C CYS A 118 -7.91 -6.79 8.11
N VAL A 119 -7.77 -7.93 8.78
CA VAL A 119 -7.80 -8.05 10.22
C VAL A 119 -6.54 -8.81 10.64
N PHE A 120 -5.80 -8.26 11.58
CA PHE A 120 -4.63 -8.86 12.21
C PHE A 120 -4.92 -9.07 13.68
N ASP A 121 -4.77 -10.30 14.15
CA ASP A 121 -5.05 -10.70 15.53
C ASP A 121 -3.73 -11.03 16.26
N GLY A 122 -3.30 -10.16 17.17
CA GLY A 122 -2.07 -10.35 17.92
C GLY A 122 -2.15 -11.53 18.90
N LEU A 123 -1.20 -12.46 18.77
CA LEU A 123 -1.03 -13.66 19.59
C LEU A 123 0.26 -13.55 20.42
N SER A 124 0.18 -13.74 21.74
CA SER A 124 1.41 -13.89 22.52
C SER A 124 2.10 -15.22 22.24
N ARG A 125 3.43 -15.21 22.13
CA ARG A 125 4.26 -16.42 22.32
C ARG A 125 5.13 -16.35 23.56
N ALA A 126 5.14 -15.22 24.28
CA ALA A 126 5.79 -15.14 25.58
C ALA A 126 4.95 -15.95 26.58
N GLY A 127 5.56 -16.94 27.21
CA GLY A 127 4.90 -17.88 28.11
C GLY A 127 3.88 -17.21 29.04
N VAL A 128 2.68 -17.79 29.07
CA VAL A 128 1.55 -17.48 29.99
C VAL A 128 1.20 -15.98 30.08
N GLY A 129 0.36 -15.53 29.13
CA GLY A 129 -0.72 -14.59 29.47
C GLY A 129 -0.64 -13.14 28.96
N VAL A 130 0.41 -12.72 28.25
CA VAL A 130 0.49 -11.32 27.76
C VAL A 130 0.54 -11.26 26.24
N ALA A 131 -0.62 -11.24 25.57
CA ALA A 131 -0.72 -10.97 24.13
C ALA A 131 -0.14 -9.59 23.81
N GLY A 132 0.88 -9.59 22.94
CA GLY A 132 1.50 -8.38 22.43
C GLY A 132 0.79 -7.92 21.16
N PRO A 133 0.42 -6.64 21.05
CA PRO A 133 -0.18 -6.10 19.84
C PRO A 133 0.86 -5.72 18.77
N ALA A 134 2.15 -5.95 19.00
CA ALA A 134 3.22 -5.30 18.25
C ALA A 134 3.32 -5.86 16.82
N SER A 135 3.32 -7.18 16.65
CA SER A 135 3.25 -7.80 15.31
C SER A 135 2.00 -7.40 14.55
N ALA A 136 0.82 -7.47 15.17
CA ALA A 136 -0.44 -7.10 14.51
C ALA A 136 -0.44 -5.62 14.07
N GLU A 137 0.14 -4.72 14.87
CA GLU A 137 0.30 -3.31 14.55
C GLU A 137 1.30 -3.08 13.42
N PHE A 138 2.45 -3.76 13.46
CA PHE A 138 3.41 -3.76 12.36
C PHE A 138 2.77 -4.23 11.06
N CYS A 139 2.02 -5.34 11.11
CA CYS A 139 1.36 -5.88 9.93
C CYS A 139 0.30 -4.93 9.37
N ALA A 140 -0.53 -4.34 10.23
CA ALA A 140 -1.56 -3.40 9.79
C ALA A 140 -0.96 -2.14 9.11
N LEU A 141 0.18 -1.65 9.62
CA LEU A 141 0.85 -0.47 9.07
C LEU A 141 1.56 -0.75 7.73
N ASN A 142 2.10 -1.95 7.53
CA ASN A 142 2.99 -2.22 6.39
C ASN A 142 2.37 -3.12 5.31
N PHE A 143 1.31 -3.87 5.60
CA PHE A 143 0.79 -4.86 4.65
C PHE A 143 0.34 -4.27 3.30
N HIS A 144 -0.33 -3.12 3.31
CA HIS A 144 -0.77 -2.48 2.07
C HIS A 144 0.41 -2.07 1.16
N ILE A 145 1.57 -1.74 1.75
CA ILE A 145 2.80 -1.41 1.03
C ILE A 145 3.38 -2.69 0.42
N ALA A 146 3.52 -3.75 1.21
CA ALA A 146 4.00 -5.05 0.74
C ALA A 146 3.11 -5.62 -0.40
N LEU A 147 1.79 -5.47 -0.28
CA LEU A 147 0.84 -5.86 -1.31
C LEU A 147 1.00 -5.07 -2.60
N LEU A 148 1.06 -3.74 -2.51
CA LEU A 148 1.25 -2.90 -3.69
C LEU A 148 2.58 -3.18 -4.39
N ASN A 149 3.64 -3.46 -3.63
CA ASN A 149 4.92 -3.87 -4.18
C ASN A 149 4.77 -5.18 -4.97
N SER A 150 4.19 -6.22 -4.38
CA SER A 150 3.98 -7.52 -5.05
C SER A 150 3.07 -7.41 -6.29
N LEU A 151 1.99 -6.62 -6.21
CA LEU A 151 1.11 -6.38 -7.37
C LEU A 151 1.84 -5.64 -8.48
N SER A 152 2.75 -4.72 -8.15
CA SER A 152 3.52 -3.96 -9.14
C SER A 152 4.52 -4.80 -9.93
N GLU A 153 4.90 -5.98 -9.43
CA GLU A 153 5.74 -6.93 -10.15
C GLU A 153 4.96 -7.70 -11.23
N LEU A 154 3.62 -7.76 -11.15
CA LEU A 154 2.76 -8.44 -12.12
C LEU A 154 2.60 -7.69 -13.45
N ARG A 155 3.37 -6.62 -13.69
CA ARG A 155 3.29 -5.81 -14.92
C ARG A 155 3.64 -6.58 -16.18
N THR A 156 4.46 -7.62 -16.09
CA THR A 156 4.87 -8.42 -17.24
C THR A 156 3.84 -9.50 -17.52
N GLY A 157 2.72 -9.13 -18.14
CA GLY A 157 1.75 -10.09 -18.69
C GLY A 157 0.29 -9.66 -18.52
N THR A 158 -0.61 -10.64 -18.63
CA THR A 158 -2.03 -10.52 -18.28
C THR A 158 -2.25 -11.20 -16.94
N PRO A 159 -2.34 -10.44 -15.83
CA PRO A 159 -2.54 -11.00 -14.50
C PRO A 159 -3.77 -11.90 -14.45
N THR A 160 -3.55 -13.14 -14.06
CA THR A 160 -4.58 -14.15 -13.79
C THR A 160 -4.97 -14.11 -12.31
N ALA A 161 -6.09 -14.73 -11.94
CA ALA A 161 -6.48 -14.87 -10.54
C ALA A 161 -5.36 -15.53 -9.70
N SER A 162 -4.75 -16.60 -10.22
CA SER A 162 -3.63 -17.29 -9.56
C SER A 162 -2.40 -16.40 -9.34
N SER A 163 -2.13 -15.46 -10.25
CA SER A 163 -1.02 -14.51 -10.08
C SER A 163 -1.30 -13.50 -8.96
N VAL A 164 -2.56 -13.08 -8.81
CA VAL A 164 -3.00 -12.18 -7.74
C VAL A 164 -2.97 -12.91 -6.38
N GLU A 165 -3.45 -14.15 -6.33
CA GLU A 165 -3.34 -15.01 -5.13
C GLU A 165 -1.87 -15.18 -4.71
N SER A 166 -0.99 -15.47 -5.67
CA SER A 166 0.46 -15.60 -5.42
C SER A 166 1.06 -14.29 -4.90
N ALA A 167 0.64 -13.13 -5.45
CA ALA A 167 1.09 -11.83 -4.97
C ALA A 167 0.60 -11.53 -3.54
N VAL A 168 -0.65 -11.90 -3.20
CA VAL A 168 -1.17 -11.76 -1.82
C VAL A 168 -0.38 -12.64 -0.85
N ALA A 169 -0.14 -13.91 -1.20
CA ALA A 169 0.67 -14.82 -0.39
C ALA A 169 2.10 -14.31 -0.19
N LYS A 170 2.77 -13.92 -1.28
CA LYS A 170 4.12 -13.33 -1.26
C LYS A 170 4.19 -12.08 -0.37
N SER A 171 3.14 -11.28 -0.33
CA SER A 171 3.08 -10.07 0.50
C SER A 171 3.06 -10.39 1.99
N LEU A 172 2.37 -11.47 2.39
CA LEU A 172 2.36 -11.95 3.76
C LEU A 172 3.73 -12.51 4.16
N GLU A 173 4.38 -13.28 3.29
CA GLU A 173 5.73 -13.80 3.52
C GLU A 173 6.78 -12.68 3.63
N THR A 174 6.69 -11.69 2.74
CA THR A 174 7.58 -10.52 2.75
C THR A 174 7.40 -9.75 4.07
N LEU A 175 6.16 -9.57 4.51
CA LEU A 175 5.84 -8.88 5.75
C LEU A 175 6.38 -9.62 6.99
N ASP A 176 6.27 -10.95 7.02
CA ASP A 176 6.82 -11.79 8.09
C ASP A 176 8.35 -11.66 8.16
N GLN A 177 9.03 -11.74 7.01
CA GLN A 177 10.48 -11.54 6.93
C GLN A 177 10.89 -10.14 7.37
N GLU A 178 10.16 -9.10 6.94
CA GLU A 178 10.44 -7.72 7.34
C GLU A 178 10.27 -7.51 8.85
N LEU A 179 9.25 -8.11 9.46
CA LEU A 179 9.03 -8.06 10.91
C LEU A 179 10.21 -8.67 11.64
N LEU A 180 10.65 -9.86 11.24
CA LEU A 180 11.78 -10.56 11.87
C LEU A 180 13.10 -9.80 11.74
N ILE A 181 13.33 -9.14 10.59
CA ILE A 181 14.57 -8.38 10.34
C ILE A 181 14.56 -7.04 11.07
N ARG A 182 13.45 -6.29 11.03
CA ARG A 182 13.38 -4.92 11.56
C ARG A 182 13.09 -4.86 13.06
N ASN A 183 12.41 -5.87 13.59
CA ASN A 183 11.95 -5.90 14.97
C ASN A 183 12.24 -7.26 15.64
N PRO A 184 13.52 -7.66 15.76
CA PRO A 184 13.89 -8.94 16.38
C PRO A 184 13.48 -9.05 17.86
N GLU A 185 13.18 -7.93 18.53
CA GLU A 185 12.66 -7.87 19.89
C GLU A 185 11.19 -8.29 20.01
N ILE A 186 10.44 -8.26 18.91
CA ILE A 186 9.04 -8.67 18.88
C ILE A 186 8.98 -10.19 18.89
N ALA A 187 8.71 -10.75 20.08
CA ALA A 187 8.51 -12.19 20.27
C ALA A 187 7.03 -12.62 20.12
N ASP A 188 6.12 -11.67 19.89
CA ASP A 188 4.71 -11.98 19.60
C ASP A 188 4.53 -12.40 18.12
N GLY A 189 3.39 -13.02 17.80
CA GLY A 189 3.00 -13.31 16.44
C GLY A 189 1.60 -12.78 16.17
N CYS A 190 1.12 -12.85 14.93
CA CYS A 190 -0.28 -12.49 14.66
C CYS A 190 -0.93 -13.46 13.68
N GLY A 191 -2.24 -13.65 13.83
CA GLY A 191 -3.09 -14.19 12.78
C GLY A 191 -3.49 -13.08 11.80
N ALA A 192 -3.90 -13.47 10.60
CA ALA A 192 -4.37 -12.54 9.58
C ALA A 192 -5.60 -13.09 8.85
N ALA A 193 -6.56 -12.23 8.55
CA ALA A 193 -7.56 -12.44 7.52
C ALA A 193 -7.50 -11.25 6.56
N VAL A 194 -7.30 -11.53 5.28
CA VAL A 194 -7.14 -10.52 4.22
C VAL A 194 -8.20 -10.76 3.16
N ALA A 195 -8.87 -9.68 2.77
CA ALA A 195 -9.80 -9.63 1.66
C ALA A 195 -9.38 -8.51 0.70
N LEU A 196 -8.94 -8.90 -0.50
CA LEU A 196 -8.63 -8.00 -1.60
C LEU A 196 -9.76 -8.08 -2.63
N LEU A 197 -10.46 -6.98 -2.85
CA LEU A 197 -11.45 -6.84 -3.89
C LEU A 197 -10.80 -6.18 -5.11
N VAL A 198 -10.88 -6.83 -6.26
CA VAL A 198 -10.48 -6.26 -7.56
C VAL A 198 -11.66 -6.44 -8.52
N ARG A 199 -12.31 -5.34 -8.89
CA ARG A 199 -13.53 -5.36 -9.71
C ARG A 199 -14.65 -6.18 -9.04
N ASP A 200 -14.92 -7.37 -9.55
CA ASP A 200 -15.92 -8.36 -9.15
C ASP A 200 -15.27 -9.63 -8.56
N HIS A 201 -13.94 -9.65 -8.43
CA HIS A 201 -13.19 -10.75 -7.84
C HIS A 201 -12.80 -10.45 -6.40
N LEU A 202 -13.11 -11.38 -5.51
CA LEU A 202 -12.72 -11.34 -4.10
C LEU A 202 -11.62 -12.38 -3.84
N PHE A 203 -10.44 -11.91 -3.48
CA PHE A 203 -9.31 -12.74 -3.08
C PHE A 203 -9.22 -12.78 -1.56
N LEU A 204 -9.22 -13.98 -0.99
CA LEU A 204 -9.17 -14.21 0.45
C LEU A 204 -7.89 -14.95 0.82
N ALA A 205 -7.21 -14.49 1.86
CA ALA A 205 -6.04 -15.17 2.44
C ALA A 205 -6.11 -15.14 3.96
N PHE A 206 -5.69 -16.24 4.59
CA PHE A 206 -5.78 -16.41 6.04
C PHE A 206 -4.51 -17.01 6.63
N MET A 207 -4.17 -16.58 7.84
CA MET A 207 -3.10 -17.14 8.64
C MET A 207 -3.55 -17.25 10.10
N GLY A 208 -3.18 -18.35 10.77
CA GLY A 208 -3.52 -18.57 12.17
C GLY A 208 -4.99 -18.94 12.38
N ARG A 209 -5.64 -18.33 13.39
CA ARG A 209 -7.01 -18.66 13.83
C ARG A 209 -8.07 -17.71 13.28
N CYS A 210 -7.72 -16.84 12.35
CA CYS A 210 -8.67 -15.92 11.73
C CYS A 210 -9.58 -16.69 10.76
N THR A 211 -10.84 -16.27 10.67
CA THR A 211 -11.84 -16.84 9.75
C THR A 211 -12.56 -15.69 9.06
N ALA A 212 -12.95 -15.88 7.80
CA ALA A 212 -13.93 -15.03 7.15
C ALA A 212 -15.08 -15.85 6.60
N VAL A 213 -16.24 -15.21 6.51
CA VAL A 213 -17.47 -15.79 6.00
C VAL A 213 -17.95 -14.91 4.86
N LEU A 214 -18.14 -15.49 3.68
CA LEU A 214 -18.80 -14.85 2.56
C LEU A 214 -20.28 -15.24 2.59
N CYS A 215 -21.15 -14.24 2.73
CA CYS A 215 -22.60 -14.43 2.70
C CYS A 215 -23.12 -14.02 1.33
N GLU A 216 -23.72 -14.98 0.62
CA GLU A 216 -24.40 -14.72 -0.66
C GLU A 216 -25.90 -14.68 -0.43
N VAL A 217 -26.59 -13.75 -1.11
CA VAL A 217 -28.06 -13.72 -1.10
C VAL A 217 -28.52 -14.88 -1.98
N GLY A 218 -29.17 -15.87 -1.37
CA GLY A 218 -29.83 -16.94 -2.12
C GLY A 218 -30.90 -16.35 -3.03
N THR A 219 -30.68 -16.41 -4.33
CA THR A 219 -31.65 -15.99 -5.36
C THR A 219 -32.65 -17.10 -5.67
#